data_AF-A0A4Z2JGM9-F1
#
_entry.id   AF-A0A4Z2JGM9-F1
#
_cell.length_a   1.000
_cell.length_b   1.000
_cell.length_c   1.000
_cell.angle_alpha   90.00
_cell.angle_beta   90.00
_cell.angle_gamma   90.00
#
_symmetry.space_group_name_H-M   'P 1'
#
loop_
_entity.id
_entity.type
_entity.pdbx_description
1 polymer ?
#
loop_
_entity_poly.entity_id
_entity_poly.type
_entity_poly.pdbx_seq_one_letter_code
_entity_poly.pdbx_strand_id
1 'polypeptide(L)'
;MHEVVQPVVPVPYFMEDNVRFTHVAVDVVQGKDMLFHIIYLATDYGTIRKVLSPLNQSTGSCLLEEIELFPPRKRQPIRSLLILHSRSELYVGVRDQVIKIPLKRCSYHKSRE
;
A
#
# COMPACT_ATOMS: atom_id res chain seq x y z
N MET A 1 -32.87 6.89 0.50
CA MET A 1 -31.86 6.79 1.57
C MET A 1 -31.55 8.20 2.03
N HIS A 2 -31.72 8.50 3.32
CA HIS A 2 -31.49 9.84 3.88
C HIS A 2 -30.27 9.89 4.82
N GLU A 3 -29.70 8.74 5.19
CA GLU A 3 -28.57 8.65 6.11
C GLU A 3 -27.25 8.39 5.36
N VAL A 4 -26.18 9.04 5.83
CA VAL A 4 -24.81 8.90 5.32
C VAL A 4 -24.09 7.74 6.02
N VAL A 5 -23.39 6.90 5.25
CA VAL A 5 -22.56 5.83 5.80
C VAL A 5 -21.31 6.44 6.44
N GLN A 6 -21.14 6.23 7.74
CA GLN A 6 -19.98 6.71 8.48
C GLN A 6 -18.80 5.73 8.35
N PRO A 7 -17.56 6.22 8.28
CA PRO A 7 -16.39 5.37 8.42
C PRO A 7 -16.30 4.79 9.84
N VAL A 8 -15.53 3.71 10.00
CA VAL A 8 -15.31 3.07 11.32
C VAL A 8 -14.68 4.03 12.33
N VAL A 9 -13.83 4.95 11.86
CA VAL A 9 -13.25 6.04 12.65
C VAL A 9 -13.38 7.38 11.90
N PRO A 10 -13.54 8.52 12.60
CA PRO A 10 -13.70 9.82 11.95
C PRO A 10 -12.46 10.30 11.18
N VAL A 11 -11.27 9.84 11.59
CA VAL A 11 -9.99 10.24 10.98
C VAL A 11 -9.55 9.15 10.00
N PRO A 12 -9.26 9.48 8.73
CA PRO A 12 -8.77 8.51 7.76
C PRO A 12 -7.47 7.86 8.24
N TYR A 13 -7.31 6.56 7.97
CA TYR A 13 -6.11 5.84 8.39
C TYR A 13 -4.84 6.43 7.77
N PHE A 14 -4.87 6.82 6.49
CA PHE A 14 -3.74 7.43 5.80
C PHE A 14 -4.22 8.59 4.92
N MET A 15 -3.48 9.69 4.93
CA MET A 15 -3.71 10.86 4.08
C MET A 15 -2.38 11.38 3.59
N GLU A 16 -2.37 11.91 2.38
CA GLU A 16 -1.20 12.55 1.78
C GLU A 16 -1.68 13.69 0.89
N ASP A 17 -1.07 14.87 1.05
CA ASP A 17 -1.45 16.05 0.28
C ASP A 17 -1.01 15.92 -1.18
N ASN A 18 -1.82 16.44 -2.10
CA ASN A 18 -1.54 16.45 -3.53
C ASN A 18 -1.34 15.06 -4.17
N VAL A 19 -1.82 14.00 -3.53
CA VAL A 19 -1.75 12.63 -4.03
C VAL A 19 -3.15 12.04 -4.18
N ARG A 20 -3.41 11.43 -5.34
CA ARG A 20 -4.67 10.72 -5.59
C ARG A 20 -4.41 9.21 -5.58
N PHE A 21 -4.97 8.53 -4.59
CA PHE A 21 -4.99 7.06 -4.57
C PHE A 21 -6.08 6.52 -5.51
N THR A 22 -5.74 5.46 -6.25
CA THR A 22 -6.60 4.88 -7.30
C THR A 22 -7.01 3.44 -6.99
N HIS A 23 -6.13 2.67 -6.36
CA HIS A 23 -6.38 1.27 -6.01
C HIS A 23 -5.85 0.98 -4.62
N VAL A 24 -6.49 0.02 -3.95
CA VAL A 24 -6.09 -0.46 -2.64
C VAL A 24 -6.01 -1.99 -2.66
N ALA A 25 -4.98 -2.53 -2.02
CA ALA A 25 -4.89 -3.94 -1.68
C ALA A 25 -4.44 -4.05 -0.22
N VAL A 26 -4.98 -5.01 0.53
CA VAL A 26 -4.69 -5.16 1.96
C VAL A 26 -4.16 -6.56 2.21
N ASP A 27 -3.06 -6.65 2.96
CA ASP A 27 -2.50 -7.91 3.45
C ASP A 27 -2.61 -7.98 4.97
N VAL A 28 -2.64 -9.21 5.50
CA VAL A 28 -2.57 -9.47 6.95
C VAL A 28 -1.27 -10.21 7.21
N VAL A 29 -0.33 -9.53 7.87
CA VAL A 29 1.04 -10.03 8.05
C VAL A 29 1.27 -10.40 9.51
N GLN A 30 1.80 -11.60 9.73
CA GLN A 30 2.30 -12.01 11.04
C GLN A 30 3.61 -11.27 11.34
N GLY A 31 3.57 -10.36 12.30
CA GLY A 31 4.77 -9.81 12.92
C GLY A 31 5.29 -10.72 14.04
N LYS A 32 6.11 -10.15 14.93
CA LYS A 32 6.72 -10.93 16.01
C LYS A 32 5.66 -11.53 16.95
N ASP A 33 4.77 -10.68 17.46
CA ASP A 33 3.85 -11.05 18.53
C ASP A 33 2.36 -10.91 18.13
N MET A 34 2.07 -10.24 17.00
CA MET A 34 0.70 -9.99 16.55
C MET A 34 0.58 -9.87 15.02
N LEU A 35 -0.66 -9.87 14.54
CA LEU A 35 -1.01 -9.59 13.15
C LEU A 35 -1.09 -8.09 12.89
N PHE A 36 -0.68 -7.69 11.69
CA PHE A 36 -0.71 -6.31 11.22
C PHE A 36 -1.44 -6.24 9.88
N HIS A 37 -2.27 -5.22 9.68
CA HIS A 37 -2.79 -4.90 8.36
C HIS A 37 -1.79 -4.02 7.62
N ILE A 38 -1.36 -4.48 6.45
CA ILE A 38 -0.53 -3.70 5.53
C ILE A 38 -1.39 -3.28 4.35
N ILE A 39 -1.50 -1.97 4.15
CA ILE A 39 -2.30 -1.35 3.09
C ILE A 39 -1.35 -0.93 1.98
N TYR A 40 -1.60 -1.41 0.77
CA TYR A 40 -0.93 -0.98 -0.46
C TYR A 40 -1.85 -0.04 -1.21
N LEU A 41 -1.43 1.21 -1.38
CA LEU A 41 -2.18 2.25 -2.08
C LEU A 41 -1.47 2.64 -3.37
N ALA A 42 -2.09 2.40 -4.51
CA ALA A 42 -1.59 2.84 -5.80
C ALA A 42 -1.95 4.31 -6.05
N THR A 43 -1.02 5.08 -6.62
CA THR A 43 -1.26 6.47 -7.05
C THR A 43 -1.61 6.54 -8.53
N ASP A 44 -2.20 7.65 -8.97
CA ASP A 44 -2.50 7.93 -10.37
C ASP A 44 -1.25 8.26 -11.21
N TYR A 45 -0.10 8.54 -10.58
CA TYR A 45 1.18 8.79 -11.24
C TYR A 45 2.17 7.60 -11.15
N GLY A 46 1.71 6.41 -10.76
CA GLY A 46 2.49 5.18 -10.92
C GLY A 46 3.44 4.83 -9.78
N THR A 47 3.12 5.27 -8.56
CA THR A 47 3.81 4.85 -7.32
C THR A 47 2.87 4.04 -6.44
N ILE A 48 3.44 3.30 -5.48
CA ILE A 48 2.68 2.55 -4.48
C ILE A 48 3.16 2.93 -3.08
N ARG A 49 2.24 3.36 -2.22
CA ARG A 49 2.48 3.54 -0.79
C ARG A 49 2.22 2.22 -0.07
N LYS A 50 3.21 1.73 0.68
CA LYS A 50 3.04 0.60 1.61
C LYS A 50 2.88 1.16 3.01
N VAL A 51 1.71 0.98 3.60
CA VAL A 51 1.30 1.64 4.84
C VAL A 51 0.94 0.60 5.89
N LEU A 52 1.45 0.76 7.10
CA LEU A 52 0.99 0.03 8.27
C LEU A 52 -0.29 0.67 8.78
N SER A 53 -1.36 -0.11 8.97
CA SER A 53 -2.58 0.40 9.58
C SER A 53 -2.35 0.87 11.03
N PRO A 54 -3.16 1.81 11.53
CA PRO A 54 -3.26 2.07 12.97
C PRO A 54 -3.41 0.77 13.78
N LEU A 55 -2.71 0.68 14.91
CA LEU A 55 -2.88 -0.42 15.87
C LEU A 55 -4.01 -0.16 16.85
N ASN A 56 -4.29 1.10 17.11
CA ASN A 56 -5.35 1.59 17.97
C ASN A 56 -5.75 3.02 17.54
N GLN A 57 -6.81 3.57 18.13
CA GLN A 57 -7.32 4.91 17.77
C GLN A 57 -6.32 6.04 18.09
N SER A 58 -5.34 5.79 18.95
CA SER A 58 -4.29 6.76 19.32
C SER A 58 -3.04 6.69 18.46
N THR A 59 -2.86 5.64 17.65
CA THR A 59 -1.68 5.44 16.80
C THR A 59 -2.05 5.74 15.36
N GLY A 60 -1.34 6.69 14.75
CA GLY A 60 -1.50 6.95 13.31
C GLY A 60 -1.01 5.77 12.47
N SER A 61 -1.40 5.74 11.20
CA SER A 61 -0.73 4.85 10.24
C SER A 61 0.74 5.22 10.08
N CYS A 62 1.55 4.27 9.62
CA CYS A 62 2.95 4.52 9.30
C CYS A 62 3.22 4.21 7.82
N LEU A 63 3.76 5.18 7.07
CA LEU A 63 4.27 4.94 5.73
C LEU A 63 5.58 4.15 5.83
N LEU A 64 5.55 2.88 5.42
CA LEU A 64 6.71 2.00 5.46
C LEU A 64 7.60 2.15 4.22
N GLU A 65 6.99 2.36 3.06
CA GLU A 65 7.72 2.41 1.80
C GLU A 65 6.96 3.18 0.71
N GLU A 66 7.71 3.89 -0.13
CA GLU A 66 7.25 4.39 -1.44
C GLU A 66 7.92 3.58 -2.54
N ILE A 67 7.12 2.94 -3.39
CA ILE A 67 7.60 2.12 -4.50
C ILE A 67 7.37 2.88 -5.79
N GLU A 68 8.45 3.34 -6.42
CA GLU A 68 8.42 3.91 -7.76
C GLU A 68 8.57 2.82 -8.80
N LEU A 69 7.54 2.62 -9.64
CA LEU A 69 7.57 1.56 -10.65
C LEU A 69 8.41 1.93 -11.88
N PHE A 70 8.48 3.22 -12.18
CA PHE A 70 9.16 3.77 -13.34
C PHE A 70 9.87 5.07 -12.97
N PRO A 71 10.97 5.41 -13.67
CA PRO A 71 11.59 6.72 -13.57
C PRO A 71 10.58 7.84 -13.89
N PRO A 72 10.77 9.08 -13.38
CA PRO A 72 9.81 10.17 -13.51
C PRO A 72 9.28 10.42 -14.93
N ARG A 73 10.14 10.31 -15.95
CA ARG A 73 9.76 10.53 -17.38
C ARG A 73 8.90 9.42 -17.99
N LYS A 74 8.76 8.28 -17.32
CA LYS A 74 8.03 7.09 -17.79
C LYS A 74 6.89 6.70 -16.84
N ARG A 75 6.56 7.55 -15.87
CA ARG A 75 5.44 7.35 -14.95
C ARG A 75 4.15 7.16 -15.75
N GLN A 76 3.36 6.17 -15.34
CA GLN A 76 2.07 5.86 -15.94
C GLN A 76 1.09 5.38 -14.86
N PRO A 77 -0.23 5.59 -15.04
CA PRO A 77 -1.22 5.19 -14.06
C PRO A 77 -1.25 3.68 -13.84
N ILE A 78 -1.42 3.27 -12.58
CA ILE A 78 -1.69 1.88 -12.22
C ILE A 78 -3.16 1.56 -12.55
N ARG A 79 -3.38 0.43 -13.23
CA ARG A 79 -4.71 -0.03 -13.69
C ARG A 79 -5.26 -1.20 -12.88
N SER A 80 -4.40 -1.94 -12.19
CA SER A 80 -4.82 -2.98 -11.24
C SER A 80 -3.74 -3.22 -10.20
N LEU A 81 -4.18 -3.59 -9.00
CA LEU A 81 -3.32 -3.85 -7.85
C LEU A 81 -3.88 -5.07 -7.13
N LEU A 82 -3.21 -6.22 -7.24
CA LEU A 82 -3.72 -7.50 -6.73
C LEU A 82 -2.63 -8.24 -5.95
N ILE A 83 -2.99 -8.80 -4.80
CA ILE A 83 -2.08 -9.60 -3.98
C ILE A 83 -2.30 -11.08 -4.27
N LEU A 84 -1.22 -11.81 -4.51
CA LEU A 84 -1.20 -13.27 -4.48
C LEU A 84 -0.54 -13.74 -3.18
N HIS A 85 -1.36 -13.97 -2.15
CA HIS A 85 -0.88 -14.33 -0.81
C HIS A 85 -0.02 -15.60 -0.80
N SER A 86 -0.38 -16.62 -1.59
CA SER A 86 0.34 -17.91 -1.64
C SER A 86 1.81 -17.79 -2.08
N ARG A 87 2.16 -16.70 -2.77
CA ARG A 87 3.54 -16.41 -3.20
C ARG A 87 4.14 -15.19 -2.51
N SER A 88 3.37 -14.50 -1.68
CA SER A 88 3.74 -13.20 -1.09
C SER A 88 4.18 -12.18 -2.15
N GLU A 89 3.39 -12.05 -3.22
CA GLU A 89 3.68 -11.16 -4.36
C GLU A 89 2.52 -10.19 -4.60
N LEU A 90 2.86 -8.95 -4.95
CA LEU A 90 1.96 -7.90 -5.42
C LEU A 90 2.08 -7.80 -6.94
N TYR A 91 0.96 -8.00 -7.63
CA TYR A 91 0.83 -7.85 -9.07
C TYR A 91 0.24 -6.49 -9.39
N VAL A 92 0.96 -5.75 -10.24
CA VAL A 92 0.61 -4.39 -10.63
C VAL A 92 0.42 -4.35 -12.13
N GLY A 93 -0.82 -4.16 -12.57
CA GLY A 93 -1.12 -3.99 -13.99
C GLY A 93 -0.98 -2.52 -14.40
N VAL A 94 -0.23 -2.28 -15.46
CA VAL A 94 -0.12 -0.97 -16.12
C VAL A 94 -0.60 -1.11 -17.57
N ARG A 95 -0.38 -0.10 -18.43
CA ARG A 95 -0.95 -0.09 -19.78
C ARG A 95 -0.49 -1.27 -20.65
N ASP A 96 0.79 -1.60 -20.57
CA ASP A 96 1.51 -2.47 -21.51
C ASP A 96 2.15 -3.71 -20.86
N GLN A 97 2.15 -3.80 -19.54
CA GLN A 97 2.79 -4.89 -18.81
C GLN A 97 2.16 -5.14 -17.44
N VAL A 98 2.50 -6.29 -16.86
CA VAL A 98 2.22 -6.62 -15.46
C VAL A 98 3.54 -6.74 -14.73
N ILE A 99 3.67 -6.01 -13.62
CA ILE A 99 4.86 -6.01 -12.77
C ILE A 99 4.58 -6.85 -11.55
N LYS A 100 5.54 -7.71 -11.18
CA LYS A 100 5.49 -8.53 -9.97
C LYS A 100 6.46 -7.98 -8.93
N ILE A 101 5.97 -7.71 -7.72
CA ILE A 101 6.73 -7.08 -6.64
C ILE A 101 6.62 -7.93 -5.37
N PRO A 102 7.73 -8.39 -4.77
CA PRO A 102 7.68 -9.12 -3.51
C PRO A 102 7.08 -8.24 -2.40
N LEU A 103 6.12 -8.76 -1.62
CA LEU A 103 5.50 -8.00 -0.51
C LEU A 103 6.52 -7.62 0.57
N LYS A 104 7.57 -8.42 0.72
CA LYS A 104 8.69 -8.21 1.63
C LYS A 104 10.00 -8.05 0.87
N ARG A 105 10.77 -7.01 1.22
CA ARG A 105 12.11 -6.73 0.67
C ARG A 105 13.14 -6.64 1.80
N CYS A 106 13.05 -7.55 2.77
CA CYS A 106 13.89 -7.57 3.96
C CYS A 106 15.40 -7.59 3.63
N SER A 107 15.78 -8.13 2.47
CA SER A 107 17.16 -8.14 1.98
C SER A 107 17.78 -6.76 1.77
N TYR A 108 16.97 -5.69 1.70
CA TYR A 108 17.50 -4.32 1.69
C TYR A 108 18.05 -3.87 3.04
N HIS A 109 17.61 -4.48 4.14
CA HIS A 109 18.12 -4.23 5.48
C HIS A 109 19.22 -5.25 5.79
N LYS A 110 20.46 -4.94 5.36
CA LYS A 110 21.62 -5.83 5.54
C LYS A 110 22.21 -5.77 6.96
N SER A 111 22.07 -4.62 7.61
CA SER A 111 22.50 -4.37 8.98
C SER A 111 21.29 -4.13 9.88
N ARG A 112 21.51 -4.23 11.19
CA ARG A 112 20.55 -3.84 12.23
C ARG A 112 20.49 -2.33 12.47
N GLU A 113 21.42 -1.59 11.86
CA GLU A 113 21.48 -0.12 11.83
C GLU A 113 20.62 0.44 10.71
#